data_AF-A0A0M3JHM7-F1
#
_entry.id   AF-A0A0M3JHM7-F1
#
_cell.length_a   1.000
_cell.length_b   1.000
_cell.length_c   1.000
_cell.angle_alpha   90.00
_cell.angle_beta   90.00
_cell.angle_gamma   90.00
#
_symmetry.space_group_name_H-M   'P 1'
#
loop_
_entity.id
_entity.type
_entity.pdbx_description
1 polymer ?
#
loop_
_entity_poly.entity_id
_entity_poly.type
_entity_poly.pdbx_seq_one_letter_code
_entity_poly.pdbx_strand_id
1 'polypeptide(L)' 'MGRTGLRGRGVLGRWGPNHAADPIVSMFRQGRLHFIGIERHDTHEWALPGGMVDPDELISGTLKR' A
#
# COMPACT_ATOMS: atom_id res chain seq x y z
N MET A 1 8.48 -15.84 9.26
CA MET A 1 7.25 -15.54 10.04
C MET A 1 7.06 -16.62 11.11
N GLY A 2 6.68 -16.25 12.33
CA GLY A 2 6.58 -17.13 13.51
C GLY A 2 5.57 -16.60 14.54
N ARG A 3 5.58 -17.13 15.78
CA ARG A 3 4.64 -16.70 16.84
C ARG A 3 4.78 -15.20 17.13
N THR A 4 3.66 -14.47 17.16
CA THR A 4 3.59 -13.03 17.47
C THR A 4 3.10 -12.73 18.89
N GLY A 5 2.67 -13.76 19.64
CA GLY A 5 2.07 -13.59 20.98
C GLY A 5 0.60 -13.13 20.97
N LEU A 6 0.02 -12.89 19.78
CA LEU A 6 -1.36 -12.43 19.60
C LEU A 6 -2.19 -13.51 18.90
N ARG A 7 -3.43 -13.73 19.36
CA ARG A 7 -4.43 -14.60 18.73
C ARG A 7 -5.53 -13.75 18.10
N GLY A 8 -6.19 -14.25 17.07
CA GLY A 8 -7.19 -13.44 16.34
C GLY A 8 -6.59 -12.74 15.11
N ARG A 9 -7.36 -11.82 14.53
CA ARG A 9 -6.96 -11.01 13.36
C ARG A 9 -6.44 -9.62 13.71
N GLY A 10 -6.56 -9.19 14.96
CA GLY A 10 -6.37 -7.79 15.32
C GLY A 10 -7.33 -6.90 14.51
N VAL A 11 -6.80 -5.87 13.85
CA VAL A 11 -7.56 -4.95 12.99
C VAL A 11 -7.71 -5.43 11.54
N LEU A 12 -7.14 -6.60 11.19
CA LEU A 12 -7.13 -7.08 9.81
C LEU A 12 -8.49 -7.66 9.38
N GLY A 13 -8.91 -7.32 8.17
CA GLY A 13 -10.20 -7.76 7.60
C GLY A 13 -10.25 -9.25 7.27
N ARG A 14 -9.10 -9.89 7.00
CA ARG A 14 -9.02 -11.30 6.55
C ARG A 14 -8.11 -12.14 7.45
N TRP A 15 -8.41 -13.43 7.55
CA TRP A 15 -7.48 -14.42 8.10
C TRP A 15 -6.39 -14.74 7.07
N GLY A 16 -5.16 -14.93 7.54
CA GLY A 16 -4.02 -15.12 6.64
C GLY A 16 -3.59 -13.80 5.99
N PRO A 17 -3.08 -13.82 4.75
CA PRO A 17 -2.58 -12.63 4.06
C PRO A 17 -3.63 -11.54 3.84
N ASN A 18 -3.26 -10.28 4.11
CA ASN A 18 -4.06 -9.09 3.78
C ASN A 18 -3.25 -8.27 2.77
N HIS A 19 -3.66 -8.31 1.49
CA HIS A 19 -2.88 -7.77 0.39
C HIS A 19 -3.07 -6.26 0.24
N ALA A 20 -2.00 -5.56 -0.10
CA ALA A 20 -1.99 -4.14 -0.46
C ALA A 20 -1.23 -3.97 -1.79
N ALA A 21 -1.48 -2.85 -2.46
CA ALA A 21 -0.84 -2.49 -3.71
C ALA A 21 -0.40 -1.03 -3.67
N ASP A 22 0.86 -0.78 -4.03
CA ASP A 22 1.49 0.54 -4.00
C ASP A 22 2.01 0.90 -5.40
N PRO A 23 1.28 1.74 -6.18
CA PRO A 23 1.76 2.16 -7.49
C PRO A 23 2.95 3.12 -7.35
N ILE A 24 3.99 2.87 -8.14
CA ILE A 24 5.11 3.80 -8.31
C ILE A 24 5.01 4.41 -9.70
N VAL A 25 4.50 5.64 -9.76
CA VAL A 25 4.49 6.43 -10.99
C VAL A 25 5.72 7.32 -10.99
N SER A 26 6.66 7.06 -11.89
CA SER A 26 7.96 7.73 -11.94
C SER A 26 8.27 8.38 -13.28
N MET A 27 9.08 9.43 -13.27
CA MET A 27 9.51 10.17 -14.46
C MET A 27 10.92 10.75 -14.26
N PHE A 28 11.73 10.78 -15.32
CA PHE A 28 12.96 11.55 -15.33
C PHE A 28 12.70 13.02 -15.67
N ARG A 29 13.17 13.94 -14.84
CA ARG A 29 13.11 15.38 -15.07
C ARG A 29 14.45 16.01 -14.67
N GLN A 30 15.02 16.84 -15.55
CA GLN A 30 16.30 17.53 -15.30
C GLN A 30 17.43 16.58 -14.84
N GLY A 31 17.52 15.39 -15.44
CA GLY A 31 18.55 14.39 -15.11
C GLY A 31 18.34 13.69 -13.77
N ARG A 32 17.20 13.86 -13.09
CA ARG A 32 16.87 13.20 -11.82
C ARG A 32 15.60 12.37 -11.95
N LEU A 33 15.54 11.26 -11.22
CA LEU A 33 14.34 10.44 -11.12
C LEU A 33 13.40 11.04 -10.07
N HIS A 34 12.15 11.27 -10.47
CA HIS A 34 11.07 11.70 -9.60
C HIS A 34 9.98 10.61 -9.58
N PHE A 35 9.22 10.55 -8.50
CA PHE A 35 8.00 9.75 -8.42
C PHE A 35 6.92 10.51 -7.66
N ILE A 36 5.68 10.09 -7.82
CA ILE A 36 4.54 10.65 -7.10
C ILE A 36 4.48 10.03 -5.69
N GLY A 37 4.56 10.88 -4.68
CA GLY A 37 4.31 10.53 -3.28
C GLY A 37 3.16 11.36 -2.72
N ILE A 38 2.59 10.89 -1.61
CA ILE A 38 1.56 11.59 -0.84
C ILE A 38 2.06 11.86 0.58
N GLU A 39 1.60 12.93 1.21
CA GLU A 39 1.70 13.11 2.65
C GLU A 39 0.44 12.52 3.29
N ARG A 40 0.62 11.54 4.18
CA ARG A 40 -0.51 10.92 4.86
C ARG A 40 -1.11 11.88 5.88
N HIS A 41 -2.45 11.99 5.90
CA HIS A 41 -3.15 12.86 6.85
C HIS A 41 -3.02 12.41 8.31
N ASP A 42 -2.91 11.11 8.57
CA ASP A 42 -2.88 10.56 9.93
C ASP A 42 -1.51 10.65 10.61
N THR A 43 -0.42 10.56 9.84
CA THR A 43 0.96 10.56 10.37
C THR A 43 1.83 11.72 9.91
N HIS A 44 1.42 12.48 8.88
CA HIS A 44 2.24 13.51 8.20
C HIS A 44 3.54 12.98 7.58
N GLU A 45 3.61 11.68 7.29
CA GLU A 45 4.75 11.06 6.64
C GLU A 45 4.55 10.96 5.12
N TRP A 46 5.65 11.09 4.36
CA TRP A 46 5.66 10.82 2.93
C TRP A 46 5.56 9.32 2.65
N ALA A 47 4.63 8.93 1.78
CA ALA A 47 4.37 7.55 1.42
C ALA A 47 4.07 7.38 -0.07
N LEU A 48 4.08 6.13 -0.54
CA LEU A 48 3.51 5.79 -1.85
C LEU A 48 1.98 5.90 -1.80
N PRO A 49 1.33 6.28 -2.92
CA PRO A 49 -0.13 6.36 -3.00
C PRO A 49 -0.77 4.98 -3.15
N GLY A 50 -0.55 4.09 -2.18
CA GLY A 50 -1.07 2.73 -2.17
C GLY A 50 -2.35 2.54 -1.37
N GLY A 51 -2.85 1.31 -1.40
CA GLY A 51 -4.09 0.91 -0.70
C GLY A 51 -4.24 -0.59 -0.54
N MET A 52 -5.20 -1.00 0.28
CA MET A 52 -5.58 -2.40 0.45
C MET A 52 -6.26 -2.91 -0.84
N VAL A 53 -5.98 -4.16 -1.22
CA VAL A 53 -6.63 -4.81 -2.36
C VAL A 53 -7.97 -5.40 -1.92
N ASP A 54 -9.06 -5.01 -2.59
CA ASP A 54 -10.40 -5.52 -2.28
C ASP A 54 -10.54 -7.01 -2.62
N PRO A 55 -11.49 -7.74 -2.00
CA PRO A 55 -11.75 -9.13 -2.34
C PRO A 55 -12.15 -9.22 -3.82
N ASP A 56 -11.56 -10.18 -4.53
CA ASP A 56 -11.80 -10.40 -5.97
C ASP A 56 -11.38 -9.25 -6.90
N GLU A 57 -10.73 -8.20 -6.37
CA GLU A 57 -10.12 -7.17 -7.18
C GLU A 57 -8.77 -7.66 -7.73
N LEU A 58 -8.58 -7.51 -9.04
CA LEU A 58 -7.24 -7.64 -9.61
C LEU A 58 -6.38 -6.50 -9.07
N ILE A 59 -5.12 -6.77 -8.75
CA ILE A 59 -4.16 -5.76 -8.26
C ILE A 59 -4.12 -4.52 -9.19
N SER A 60 -4.31 -4.72 -10.50
CA SER A 60 -4.37 -3.63 -11.48
C SER A 60 -5.58 -2.69 -11.33
N GLY A 61 -6.66 -3.12 -10.67
CA GLY A 61 -7.79 -2.28 -10.27
C GLY A 61 -7.38 -1.33 -9.14
N THR A 62 -6.75 -1.88 -8.09
CA THR A 62 -6.32 -1.10 -6.91
C THR A 62 -5.30 -0.03 -7.29
N LEU A 63 -4.41 -0.33 -8.24
CA LEU A 63 -3.39 0.61 -8.74
C LEU A 63 -3.96 1.81 -9.53
N LYS A 64 -5.20 1.74 -10.03
CA LYS A 64 -5.82 2.78 -10.87
C LYS A 64 -6.70 3.76 -10.09
N ARG A 65 -7.00 3.46 -8.83
CA ARG A 65 -8.02 4.15 -8.03
C ARG A 65 -7.47 5.35 -7.27
#